data_AF-A0A4Z2C2K0-F1
#
_entry.id   AF-A0A4Z2C2K0-F1
#
_cell.length_a   1.000
_cell.length_b   1.000
_cell.length_c   1.000
_cell.angle_alpha   90.00
_cell.angle_beta   90.00
_cell.angle_gamma   90.00
#
_symmetry.space_group_name_H-M   'P 1'
#
loop_
_entity.id
_entity.type
_entity.pdbx_description
1 polymer ?
#
loop_
_entity_poly.entity_id
_entity_poly.type
_entity_poly.pdbx_seq_one_letter_code
_entity_poly.pdbx_strand_id
1 'polypeptide(L)'
;MTGLKLLPGLTFDTDACLDYQCKKGKCALEGTKKGHKLHLDYVGPCKFIEPCVDAELLEFPLRMRDWLKNVLVTLYERDMDNNLLTEKQKLRVKKIYENEKRLQAGEHSLDLLAHDFKKNYNMYIFPVHWQFGQLDQHPADGYLTHSELSPLRAPLIPMEHCTTRFFEECDADSDNYIALEEWAACFGVKEQDIDKELII
;
A
#
# COMPACT_ATOMS: atom_id res chain seq x y z
N MET A 1 -11.11 25.85 16.85
CA MET A 1 -9.89 26.29 17.55
C MET A 1 -8.70 25.85 16.71
N THR A 2 -8.01 26.85 16.12
CA THR A 2 -6.59 26.84 15.69
C THR A 2 -6.04 25.51 15.15
N GLY A 3 -5.92 25.30 13.84
CA GLY A 3 -4.97 25.99 12.97
C GLY A 3 -3.56 25.40 13.18
N LEU A 4 -3.19 24.40 12.37
CA LEU A 4 -1.84 23.81 12.37
C LEU A 4 -0.83 24.90 12.00
N LYS A 5 -0.22 25.49 13.02
CA LYS A 5 1.01 26.27 12.89
C LYS A 5 2.16 25.28 12.73
N LEU A 6 2.67 25.15 11.51
CA LEU A 6 4.06 24.78 11.28
C LEU A 6 4.91 25.87 11.95
N LEU A 7 5.55 25.54 13.07
CA LEU A 7 6.52 26.38 13.76
C LEU A 7 7.74 25.55 14.18
N PRO A 8 8.91 26.20 14.31
CA PRO A 8 10.22 25.63 14.07
C PRO A 8 10.77 24.91 15.30
N GLY A 9 11.51 23.83 15.06
CA GLY A 9 12.14 23.02 16.11
C GLY A 9 11.38 21.72 16.36
N LEU A 10 11.34 20.83 15.38
CA LEU A 10 10.90 19.46 15.57
C LEU A 10 11.97 18.70 16.37
N THR A 11 11.66 18.43 17.63
CA THR A 11 12.25 17.33 18.39
C THR A 11 11.83 16.01 17.73
N PHE A 12 12.81 15.13 17.46
CA PHE A 12 12.61 13.79 16.91
C PHE A 12 11.88 12.92 17.93
N ASP A 13 10.56 12.91 17.87
CA ASP A 13 9.74 12.00 18.66
C ASP A 13 9.60 10.63 17.96
N THR A 14 9.46 9.61 18.79
CA THR A 14 9.55 8.15 18.57
C THR A 14 8.62 7.52 17.53
N ASP A 15 7.87 8.32 16.79
CA ASP A 15 6.62 7.88 16.16
C ASP A 15 6.68 7.82 14.62
N ALA A 16 7.80 8.22 13.99
CA ALA A 16 7.99 8.16 12.54
C ALA A 16 9.46 7.97 12.12
N CYS A 17 9.72 7.07 11.17
CA CYS A 17 11.02 6.90 10.52
C CYS A 17 11.02 7.50 9.11
N LEU A 18 11.99 8.37 8.84
CA LEU A 18 12.20 8.99 7.54
C LEU A 18 13.19 8.16 6.70
N ASP A 19 13.11 8.29 5.38
CA ASP A 19 13.96 7.59 4.42
C ASP A 19 15.46 7.70 4.77
N TYR A 20 16.21 6.67 4.37
CA TYR A 20 17.55 6.23 4.81
C TYR A 20 18.66 7.31 4.72
N GLN A 21 18.38 8.47 4.12
CA GLN A 21 19.28 9.63 4.13
C GLN A 21 19.39 10.31 5.51
N CYS A 22 18.49 10.02 6.47
CA CYS A 22 18.60 10.48 7.85
C CYS A 22 19.11 9.40 8.81
N LYS A 23 20.44 9.18 8.82
CA LYS A 23 21.08 8.32 9.84
C LYS A 23 21.22 9.05 11.18
N LYS A 24 20.75 8.41 12.26
CA LYS A 24 20.98 8.76 13.68
C LYS A 24 20.55 10.17 14.10
N GLY A 25 19.24 10.44 14.11
CA GLY A 25 18.65 11.55 14.90
C GLY A 25 19.13 12.95 14.52
N LYS A 26 19.58 13.15 13.27
CA LYS A 26 19.96 14.45 12.73
C LYS A 26 19.40 14.63 11.32
N CYS A 27 18.19 15.16 11.23
CA CYS A 27 17.72 15.85 10.01
C CYS A 27 17.68 17.35 10.31
N ALA A 28 18.57 18.11 9.70
CA ALA A 28 18.44 19.55 9.56
C ALA A 28 18.57 19.85 8.06
N LEU A 29 17.47 19.70 7.32
CA LEU A 29 17.48 19.74 5.85
C LEU A 29 16.35 20.61 5.24
N GLU A 30 15.62 21.40 6.05
CA GLU A 30 14.65 22.37 5.52
C GLU A 30 15.32 23.31 4.49
N GLY A 31 14.70 23.44 3.32
CA GLY A 31 15.16 24.35 2.25
C GLY A 31 16.32 23.84 1.38
N THR A 32 16.81 22.62 1.58
CA THR A 32 17.89 22.04 0.75
C THR A 32 17.35 21.12 -0.36
N LYS A 33 18.12 20.92 -1.44
CA LYS A 33 17.81 19.88 -2.45
C LYS A 33 17.70 18.46 -1.87
N LYS A 34 18.31 18.22 -0.70
CA LYS A 34 18.21 16.96 0.05
C LYS A 34 16.93 16.85 0.89
N GLY A 35 16.38 17.98 1.35
CA GLY A 35 15.10 18.01 2.06
C GLY A 35 13.90 17.63 1.18
N HIS A 36 13.96 17.93 -0.12
CA HIS A 36 12.93 17.50 -1.08
C HIS A 36 12.90 15.99 -1.31
N LYS A 37 13.99 15.28 -0.97
CA LYS A 37 14.07 13.82 -1.04
C LYS A 37 13.76 13.15 0.29
N LEU A 38 13.35 13.93 1.30
CA LEU A 38 13.07 13.41 2.63
C LEU A 38 11.59 12.99 2.68
N HIS A 39 11.37 11.68 2.59
CA HIS A 39 10.03 11.09 2.65
C HIS A 39 9.84 10.32 3.96
N LEU A 40 8.58 10.18 4.37
CA LEU A 40 8.23 9.22 5.41
C LEU A 40 8.47 7.81 4.85
N ASP A 41 9.21 7.00 5.59
CA ASP A 41 9.46 5.62 5.20
C ASP A 41 8.40 4.71 5.83
N TYR A 42 8.27 4.74 7.16
CA TYR A 42 7.23 4.06 7.92
C TYR A 42 6.94 4.74 9.25
N VAL A 43 5.77 4.45 9.81
CA VAL A 43 5.35 4.92 11.13
C VAL A 43 6.00 4.06 12.22
N GLY A 44 6.51 4.70 13.27
CA GLY A 44 7.20 4.07 14.40
C GLY A 44 8.72 4.33 14.46
N PRO A 45 9.42 3.74 15.44
CA PRO A 45 10.84 3.97 15.64
C PRO A 45 11.66 3.32 14.53
N CYS A 46 12.75 3.99 14.11
CA CYS A 46 13.62 3.46 13.07
C CYS A 46 14.24 2.09 13.47
N LYS A 47 14.02 1.08 12.63
CA LYS A 47 14.54 -0.28 12.71
C LYS A 47 15.51 -0.58 11.56
N PHE A 48 16.23 -1.68 11.69
CA PHE A 48 16.96 -2.27 10.56
C PHE A 48 15.96 -2.93 9.61
N ILE A 49 16.08 -2.64 8.32
CA ILE A 49 15.31 -3.26 7.24
C ILE A 49 16.26 -4.21 6.50
N GLU A 50 15.89 -5.48 6.43
CA GLU A 50 16.66 -6.48 5.70
C GLU A 50 16.60 -6.22 4.19
N PRO A 51 17.69 -6.43 3.43
CA PRO A 51 17.64 -6.31 1.97
C PRO A 51 16.64 -7.32 1.37
N CYS A 52 15.73 -6.84 0.54
CA CYS A 52 14.82 -7.72 -0.22
C CYS A 52 15.59 -8.48 -1.29
N VAL A 53 15.60 -9.81 -1.22
CA VAL A 53 16.27 -10.65 -2.24
C VAL A 53 15.34 -10.91 -3.44
N ASP A 54 15.93 -11.23 -4.60
CA ASP A 54 15.17 -11.37 -5.86
C ASP A 54 14.05 -12.42 -5.78
N ALA A 55 14.28 -13.51 -5.04
CA ALA A 55 13.28 -14.55 -4.83
C ALA A 55 12.06 -13.99 -4.08
N GLU A 56 12.28 -13.21 -3.02
CA GLU A 56 11.21 -12.59 -2.22
C GLU A 56 10.44 -11.55 -3.03
N LEU A 57 11.15 -10.80 -3.86
CA LEU A 57 10.53 -9.79 -4.72
C LEU A 57 9.53 -10.40 -5.71
N LEU A 58 9.84 -11.57 -6.26
CA LEU A 58 8.92 -12.31 -7.14
C LEU A 58 7.69 -12.84 -6.39
N GLU A 59 7.81 -13.11 -5.10
CA GLU A 59 6.70 -13.58 -4.26
C GLU A 59 5.80 -12.44 -3.78
N PHE A 60 6.38 -11.26 -3.55
CA PHE A 60 5.74 -10.09 -2.98
C PHE A 60 4.38 -9.74 -3.61
N PRO A 61 4.24 -9.56 -4.94
CA PRO A 61 2.97 -9.18 -5.53
C PRO A 61 1.86 -10.23 -5.34
N LEU A 62 2.21 -11.52 -5.22
CA LEU A 62 1.23 -12.58 -4.99
C LEU A 62 0.70 -12.51 -3.55
N ARG A 63 1.61 -12.37 -2.59
CA ARG A 63 1.28 -12.30 -1.16
C ARG A 63 0.54 -11.02 -0.81
N MET A 64 1.02 -9.88 -1.32
CA MET A 64 0.38 -8.58 -1.11
C MET A 64 -1.03 -8.57 -1.68
N ARG A 65 -1.25 -9.07 -2.89
CA ARG A 65 -2.58 -9.10 -3.50
C ARG A 65 -3.58 -9.96 -2.73
N ASP A 66 -3.15 -11.12 -2.21
CA ASP A 66 -4.00 -11.93 -1.32
C ASP A 66 -4.29 -11.22 0.01
N TRP A 67 -3.27 -10.57 0.58
CA TRP A 67 -3.40 -9.76 1.78
C TRP A 67 -4.44 -8.63 1.61
N LEU A 68 -4.39 -7.88 0.50
CA LEU A 68 -5.36 -6.81 0.19
C LEU A 68 -6.80 -7.33 0.16
N LYS A 69 -7.03 -8.47 -0.52
CA LYS A 69 -8.33 -9.12 -0.57
C LYS A 69 -8.83 -9.48 0.85
N ASN A 70 -7.95 -10.07 1.68
CA ASN A 70 -8.33 -10.51 3.02
C ASN A 70 -8.57 -9.34 3.98
N VAL A 71 -7.75 -8.27 3.91
CA VAL A 71 -7.96 -7.03 4.66
C VAL A 71 -9.35 -6.48 4.37
N LEU A 72 -9.71 -6.37 3.09
CA LEU A 72 -10.99 -5.83 2.68
C LEU A 72 -12.18 -6.67 3.16
N VAL A 73 -12.05 -8.00 3.11
CA VAL A 73 -13.05 -8.93 3.66
C VAL A 73 -13.19 -8.76 5.18
N THR A 74 -12.09 -8.68 5.91
CA THR A 74 -12.11 -8.46 7.36
C THR A 74 -12.69 -7.09 7.73
N LEU A 75 -12.45 -6.05 6.94
CA LEU A 75 -13.08 -4.74 7.12
C LEU A 75 -14.60 -4.84 6.96
N TYR A 76 -15.08 -5.55 5.95
CA TYR A 76 -16.51 -5.79 5.73
C TYR A 76 -17.16 -6.58 6.88
N GLU A 77 -16.50 -7.59 7.42
CA GLU A 77 -17.00 -8.35 8.58
C GLU A 77 -17.14 -7.48 9.84
N ARG A 78 -16.24 -6.50 10.02
CA ARG A 78 -16.19 -5.59 11.17
C ARG A 78 -17.04 -4.32 11.01
N ASP A 79 -17.64 -4.14 9.84
CA ASP A 79 -18.31 -2.89 9.46
C ASP A 79 -19.65 -2.65 10.18
N MET A 80 -20.17 -3.64 10.94
CA MET A 80 -21.46 -3.53 11.63
C MET A 80 -21.60 -2.29 12.53
N ASP A 81 -20.50 -1.73 13.03
CA ASP A 81 -20.52 -0.62 14.00
C ASP A 81 -19.73 0.63 13.59
N ASN A 82 -18.96 0.62 12.49
CA ASN A 82 -17.88 1.60 12.27
C ASN A 82 -17.91 2.41 10.96
N ASN A 83 -18.86 2.17 10.03
CA ASN A 83 -18.94 2.87 8.74
C ASN A 83 -17.58 2.97 8.01
N LEU A 84 -16.82 1.87 8.01
CA LEU A 84 -15.46 1.81 7.42
C LEU A 84 -15.51 1.75 5.89
N LEU A 85 -16.61 1.25 5.34
CA LEU A 85 -16.86 1.15 3.91
C LEU A 85 -18.09 1.95 3.52
N THR A 86 -18.10 2.56 2.34
CA THR A 86 -19.31 3.17 1.78
C THR A 86 -20.29 2.07 1.33
N GLU A 87 -21.59 2.38 1.20
CA GLU A 87 -22.59 1.39 0.76
C GLU A 87 -22.26 0.78 -0.62
N LYS A 88 -21.67 1.55 -1.54
CA LYS A 88 -21.20 1.05 -2.86
C LYS A 88 -20.03 0.07 -2.67
N GLN A 89 -19.10 0.38 -1.78
CA GLN A 89 -17.96 -0.49 -1.46
C GLN A 89 -18.45 -1.77 -0.77
N LYS A 90 -19.34 -1.69 0.23
CA LYS A 90 -19.93 -2.85 0.91
C LYS A 90 -20.58 -3.82 -0.06
N LEU A 91 -21.34 -3.32 -1.04
CA LEU A 91 -21.98 -4.18 -2.04
C LEU A 91 -20.95 -4.92 -2.91
N ARG A 92 -19.81 -4.29 -3.21
CA ARG A 92 -18.71 -4.93 -3.95
C ARG A 92 -18.01 -5.99 -3.08
N VAL A 93 -17.67 -5.67 -1.82
CA VAL A 93 -17.00 -6.62 -0.91
C VAL A 93 -17.92 -7.78 -0.54
N LYS A 94 -19.22 -7.55 -0.37
CA LYS A 94 -20.22 -8.59 -0.11
C LYS A 94 -20.17 -9.70 -1.16
N LYS A 95 -20.04 -9.35 -2.45
CA LYS A 95 -19.91 -10.32 -3.55
C LYS A 95 -18.63 -11.15 -3.45
N ILE A 96 -17.55 -10.60 -2.88
CA ILE A 96 -16.30 -11.33 -2.61
C ILE A 96 -16.50 -12.24 -1.39
N TYR A 97 -17.04 -11.70 -0.30
CA TYR A 97 -17.25 -12.40 0.96
C TYR A 97 -18.13 -13.66 0.81
N GLU A 98 -19.27 -13.53 0.13
CA GLU A 98 -20.26 -14.59 -0.07
C GLU A 98 -19.86 -15.61 -1.16
N ASN A 99 -18.75 -15.40 -1.87
CA ASN A 99 -18.32 -16.29 -2.94
C ASN A 99 -17.72 -17.59 -2.37
N GLU A 100 -18.37 -18.72 -2.61
CA GLU A 100 -17.91 -20.04 -2.15
C GLU A 100 -16.53 -20.43 -2.70
N LYS A 101 -16.12 -19.86 -3.84
CA LYS A 101 -14.81 -20.10 -4.47
C LYS A 101 -13.71 -19.20 -3.92
N ARG A 102 -14.01 -18.30 -2.98
CA ARG A 102 -13.02 -17.43 -2.34
C ARG A 102 -12.02 -18.27 -1.55
N LEU A 103 -10.75 -18.12 -1.87
CA LEU A 103 -9.67 -18.63 -1.03
C LEU A 103 -9.67 -17.90 0.32
N GLN A 104 -9.89 -18.65 1.41
CA GLN A 104 -9.90 -18.12 2.78
C GLN A 104 -8.51 -17.65 3.21
N ALA A 105 -8.45 -16.73 4.17
CA ALA A 105 -7.17 -16.26 4.72
C ALA A 105 -6.39 -17.42 5.36
N GLY A 106 -5.07 -17.46 5.13
CA GLY A 106 -4.19 -18.49 5.66
C GLY A 106 -2.83 -18.50 4.98
N GLU A 107 -1.95 -19.37 5.45
CA GLU A 107 -0.64 -19.60 4.84
C GLU A 107 -0.81 -20.48 3.59
N HIS A 108 -0.67 -19.86 2.41
CA HIS A 108 -0.84 -20.52 1.12
C HIS A 108 0.48 -20.64 0.35
N SER A 109 0.61 -21.70 -0.44
CA SER A 109 1.73 -21.83 -1.38
C SER A 109 1.60 -20.83 -2.53
N LEU A 110 2.74 -20.44 -3.10
CA LEU A 110 2.80 -19.51 -4.23
C LEU A 110 2.01 -20.03 -5.44
N ASP A 111 2.10 -21.34 -5.72
CA ASP A 111 1.36 -21.99 -6.80
C ASP A 111 -0.16 -21.86 -6.61
N LEU A 112 -0.64 -21.98 -5.37
CA LEU A 112 -2.06 -21.83 -5.05
C LEU A 112 -2.49 -20.37 -5.22
N LEU A 113 -1.71 -19.40 -4.74
CA LEU A 113 -2.01 -17.97 -4.91
C LEU A 113 -2.03 -17.55 -6.39
N ALA A 114 -1.08 -18.05 -7.18
CA ALA A 114 -1.01 -17.80 -8.61
C ALA A 114 -2.21 -18.44 -9.34
N HIS A 115 -2.56 -19.68 -8.98
CA HIS A 115 -3.72 -20.36 -9.55
C HIS A 115 -5.03 -19.66 -9.20
N ASP A 116 -5.21 -19.27 -7.94
CA ASP A 116 -6.38 -18.56 -7.46
C ASP A 116 -6.56 -17.23 -8.19
N PHE A 117 -5.49 -16.43 -8.30
CA PHE A 117 -5.54 -15.19 -9.07
C PHE A 117 -6.01 -15.40 -10.52
N LYS A 118 -5.51 -16.44 -11.19
CA LYS A 118 -5.90 -16.75 -12.57
C LYS A 118 -7.36 -17.20 -12.69
N LYS A 119 -7.87 -17.97 -11.72
CA LYS A 119 -9.25 -18.52 -11.75
C LYS A 119 -10.30 -17.55 -11.23
N ASN A 120 -9.92 -16.74 -10.26
CA ASN A 120 -10.79 -15.86 -9.48
C ASN A 120 -10.40 -14.38 -9.65
N TYR A 121 -9.75 -14.04 -10.76
CA TYR A 121 -9.24 -12.71 -11.12
C TYR A 121 -10.16 -11.55 -10.73
N ASN A 122 -11.47 -11.64 -11.02
CA ASN A 122 -12.44 -10.58 -10.71
C ASN A 122 -12.54 -10.22 -9.23
N MET A 123 -12.20 -11.14 -8.31
CA MET A 123 -12.20 -10.89 -6.87
C MET A 123 -11.03 -10.00 -6.42
N TYR A 124 -10.02 -9.82 -7.28
CA TYR A 124 -8.82 -9.05 -6.96
C TYR A 124 -8.82 -7.63 -7.53
N ILE A 125 -9.63 -7.36 -8.55
CA ILE A 125 -9.72 -6.04 -9.19
C ILE A 125 -10.09 -4.97 -8.15
N PHE A 126 -11.19 -5.18 -7.41
CA PHE A 126 -11.66 -4.18 -6.46
C PHE A 126 -10.71 -3.97 -5.25
N PRO A 127 -10.17 -5.02 -4.58
CA PRO A 127 -9.18 -4.83 -3.53
C PRO A 127 -7.94 -4.04 -3.95
N VAL A 128 -7.42 -4.29 -5.16
CA VAL A 128 -6.26 -3.57 -5.69
C VAL A 128 -6.58 -2.09 -5.88
N HIS A 129 -7.71 -1.76 -6.50
CA HIS A 129 -8.12 -0.36 -6.67
C HIS A 129 -8.44 0.34 -5.35
N TRP A 130 -9.20 -0.33 -4.48
CA TRP A 130 -9.60 0.22 -3.19
C TRP A 130 -8.37 0.63 -2.37
N GLN A 131 -7.32 -0.21 -2.36
CA GLN A 131 -6.09 0.09 -1.64
C GLN A 131 -5.41 1.35 -2.19
N PHE A 132 -5.34 1.52 -3.50
CA PHE A 132 -4.79 2.73 -4.11
C PHE A 132 -5.51 3.98 -3.58
N GLY A 133 -6.85 3.98 -3.61
CA GLY A 133 -7.64 5.10 -3.09
C GLY A 133 -7.49 5.34 -1.59
N GLN A 134 -7.13 4.32 -0.79
CA GLN A 134 -6.82 4.51 0.64
C GLN A 134 -5.47 5.19 0.86
N LEU A 135 -4.51 5.01 -0.05
CA LEU A 135 -3.16 5.56 0.07
C LEU A 135 -3.08 6.98 -0.53
N ASP A 136 -3.77 7.21 -1.66
CA ASP A 136 -3.84 8.49 -2.38
C ASP A 136 -4.69 9.51 -1.62
N GLN A 137 -4.07 10.20 -0.65
CA GLN A 137 -4.77 11.08 0.29
C GLN A 137 -4.00 12.38 0.59
N HIS A 138 -2.69 12.45 0.30
CA HIS A 138 -1.83 13.53 0.74
C HIS A 138 -0.95 14.13 -0.38
N PRO A 139 -1.55 14.77 -1.40
CA PRO A 139 -2.98 14.96 -1.65
C PRO A 139 -3.58 13.81 -2.48
N ALA A 140 -4.92 13.72 -2.54
CA ALA A 140 -5.58 12.84 -3.50
C ALA A 140 -5.43 13.38 -4.93
N ASP A 141 -4.33 13.05 -5.61
CA ASP A 141 -3.96 13.53 -6.93
C ASP A 141 -3.82 12.43 -7.99
N GLY A 142 -4.05 11.18 -7.60
CA GLY A 142 -3.97 10.02 -8.50
C GLY A 142 -2.57 9.44 -8.62
N TYR A 143 -1.65 9.81 -7.74
CA TYR A 143 -0.29 9.30 -7.67
C TYR A 143 0.06 8.92 -6.23
N LEU A 144 0.82 7.85 -6.05
CA LEU A 144 1.33 7.49 -4.72
C LEU A 144 2.78 7.91 -4.57
N THR A 145 3.03 8.77 -3.59
CA THR A 145 4.38 9.12 -3.16
C THR A 145 5.00 8.04 -2.28
N HIS A 146 6.33 8.07 -2.12
CA HIS A 146 7.04 7.22 -1.15
C HIS A 146 6.45 7.32 0.28
N SER A 147 5.99 8.50 0.67
CA SER A 147 5.37 8.77 1.97
C SER A 147 3.99 8.13 2.09
N GLU A 148 3.19 8.13 1.03
CA GLU A 148 1.86 7.50 1.00
C GLU A 148 1.93 5.99 0.97
N LEU A 149 3.02 5.42 0.45
CA LEU A 149 3.31 3.99 0.53
C LEU A 149 3.76 3.53 1.93
N SER A 150 4.01 4.46 2.87
CA SER A 150 4.48 4.13 4.22
C SER A 150 3.61 3.13 5.01
N PRO A 151 2.27 3.06 4.86
CA PRO A 151 1.46 2.04 5.52
C PRO A 151 1.77 0.61 5.04
N LEU A 152 2.25 0.46 3.80
CA LEU A 152 2.68 -0.83 3.22
C LEU A 152 4.08 -1.26 3.70
N ARG A 153 4.74 -0.46 4.53
CA ARG A 153 6.01 -0.82 5.21
C ARG A 153 5.80 -1.15 6.69
N ALA A 154 4.55 -1.26 7.13
CA ALA A 154 4.23 -1.64 8.49
C ALA A 154 4.56 -3.13 8.76
N PRO A 155 4.94 -3.52 9.99
CA PRO A 155 5.31 -4.90 10.32
C PRO A 155 4.23 -5.97 10.10
N LEU A 156 2.97 -5.56 9.91
CA LEU A 156 1.85 -6.47 9.64
C LEU A 156 1.72 -6.83 8.15
N ILE A 157 2.48 -6.15 7.29
CA ILE A 157 2.50 -6.39 5.85
C ILE A 157 3.40 -7.59 5.55
N PRO A 158 2.97 -8.52 4.69
CA PRO A 158 3.84 -9.62 4.28
C PRO A 158 5.05 -9.09 3.51
N MET A 159 6.25 -9.44 3.97
CA MET A 159 7.52 -9.09 3.33
C MET A 159 7.68 -7.57 3.15
N GLU A 160 7.40 -6.80 4.20
CA GLU A 160 7.35 -5.33 4.14
C GLU A 160 8.68 -4.69 3.74
N HIS A 161 9.79 -5.40 3.94
CA HIS A 161 11.13 -4.98 3.51
C HIS A 161 11.30 -4.96 1.97
N CYS A 162 10.41 -5.64 1.24
CA CYS A 162 10.38 -5.63 -0.22
C CYS A 162 9.55 -4.49 -0.82
N THR A 163 8.73 -3.80 -0.02
CA THR A 163 7.78 -2.79 -0.50
C THR A 163 8.46 -1.69 -1.33
N THR A 164 9.54 -1.08 -0.83
CA THR A 164 10.24 0.00 -1.57
C THR A 164 10.81 -0.51 -2.89
N ARG A 165 11.55 -1.63 -2.85
CA ARG A 165 12.16 -2.22 -4.04
C ARG A 165 11.12 -2.63 -5.09
N PHE A 166 9.98 -3.16 -4.64
CA PHE A 166 8.89 -3.53 -5.52
C PHE A 166 8.30 -2.32 -6.24
N PHE A 167 7.98 -1.24 -5.53
CA PHE A 167 7.43 -0.05 -6.17
C PHE A 167 8.44 0.70 -7.03
N GLU A 168 9.74 0.62 -6.74
CA GLU A 168 10.80 1.08 -7.66
C GLU A 168 10.80 0.30 -8.99
N GLU A 169 10.42 -0.98 -9.02
CA GLU A 169 10.25 -1.75 -10.27
C GLU A 169 8.89 -1.48 -10.95
N CYS A 170 7.92 -0.93 -10.22
CA CYS A 170 6.60 -0.55 -10.73
C CYS A 170 6.58 0.82 -11.40
N ASP A 171 7.44 1.73 -10.97
CA ASP A 171 7.64 3.07 -11.53
C ASP A 171 8.28 2.96 -12.93
N ALA A 172 7.44 2.85 -13.96
CA ALA A 172 7.84 2.52 -15.32
C ALA A 172 8.43 3.72 -16.05
N ASP A 173 8.00 4.94 -15.71
CA ASP A 173 8.53 6.18 -16.28
C ASP A 173 9.61 6.85 -15.42
N SER A 174 9.89 6.28 -14.24
CA SER A 174 10.95 6.69 -13.30
C SER A 174 10.76 8.11 -12.75
N ASP A 175 9.52 8.52 -12.55
CA ASP A 175 9.18 9.84 -11.99
C ASP A 175 9.18 9.89 -10.45
N ASN A 176 9.36 8.74 -9.78
CA ASN A 176 9.29 8.48 -8.32
C ASN A 176 7.89 8.55 -7.72
N TYR A 177 6.86 8.49 -8.56
CA TYR A 177 5.47 8.35 -8.18
C TYR A 177 4.93 7.05 -8.75
N ILE A 178 3.85 6.53 -8.14
CA ILE A 178 3.16 5.37 -8.70
C ILE A 178 1.77 5.82 -9.15
N ALA A 179 1.56 5.87 -10.45
CA ALA A 179 0.25 6.13 -11.03
C ALA A 179 -0.69 4.92 -10.81
N LEU A 180 -2.01 5.15 -10.91
CA LEU A 180 -3.01 4.07 -10.79
C LEU A 180 -2.75 2.95 -11.81
N GLU A 181 -2.35 3.31 -13.02
CA GLU A 181 -2.05 2.39 -14.11
C GLU A 181 -0.85 1.49 -13.79
N GLU A 182 0.22 2.07 -13.24
CA GLU A 182 1.42 1.36 -12.82
C GLU A 182 1.14 0.44 -11.62
N TRP A 183 0.45 0.96 -10.62
CA TRP A 183 -0.01 0.20 -9.45
C TRP A 183 -0.81 -1.04 -9.87
N ALA A 184 -1.83 -0.84 -10.70
CA ALA A 184 -2.71 -1.91 -11.14
C ALA A 184 -1.96 -2.94 -11.98
N ALA A 185 -1.10 -2.49 -12.90
CA ALA A 185 -0.26 -3.36 -13.73
C ALA A 185 0.69 -4.21 -12.86
N CYS A 186 1.30 -3.61 -11.84
CA CYS A 186 2.20 -4.32 -10.93
C CYS A 186 1.53 -5.44 -10.12
N PHE A 187 0.23 -5.30 -9.83
CA PHE A 187 -0.55 -6.38 -9.21
C PHE A 187 -1.18 -7.34 -10.22
N GLY A 188 -0.92 -7.15 -11.52
CA GLY A 188 -1.38 -8.01 -12.61
C GLY A 188 -2.82 -7.74 -13.05
N VAL A 189 -3.39 -6.58 -12.69
CA VAL A 189 -4.68 -6.12 -13.21
C VAL A 189 -4.48 -5.66 -14.65
N LYS A 190 -5.37 -6.10 -15.54
CA LYS A 190 -5.32 -5.76 -16.96
C LYS A 190 -5.79 -4.32 -17.16
N GLU A 191 -5.17 -3.64 -18.11
CA GLU A 191 -5.45 -2.23 -18.44
C GLU A 191 -6.94 -1.92 -18.64
N GLN A 192 -7.66 -2.80 -19.35
CA GLN A 192 -9.10 -2.68 -19.59
C GLN A 192 -10.00 -2.79 -18.34
N ASP A 193 -9.46 -3.32 -17.24
CA ASP A 193 -10.15 -3.48 -15.95
C ASP A 193 -9.73 -2.40 -14.94
N ILE A 194 -8.91 -1.43 -15.35
CA ILE A 194 -8.51 -0.28 -14.55
C ILE A 194 -9.62 0.76 -14.59
N ASP A 195 -10.20 1.08 -13.43
CA ASP A 195 -11.38 1.94 -13.33
C ASP A 195 -11.27 2.90 -12.13
N LYS A 196 -11.24 4.21 -12.44
CA LYS A 196 -11.18 5.30 -11.45
C LYS A 196 -12.47 5.42 -10.61
N GLU A 197 -13.57 4.79 -10.98
CA GLU A 197 -14.75 4.69 -10.12
C GLU A 197 -14.61 3.62 -9.01
N LEU A 198 -13.52 2.85 -9.02
CA LEU A 198 -13.21 1.86 -7.99
C LEU A 198 -12.40 2.44 -6.82
N ILE A 199 -11.77 3.60 -7.01
CA ILE A 199 -10.97 4.29 -5.98
C ILE A 199 -11.79 5.29 -5.14
N ILE A 200 -13.02 5.61 -5.58
CA ILE A 200 -13.96 6.56 -4.94
C ILE A 200 -14.92 5.85 -3.99
#